data_AF-A0A7S1LYL3-F1
#
_entry.id   AF-A0A7S1LYL3-F1
#
_cell.length_a   1.000
_cell.length_b   1.000
_cell.length_c   1.000
_cell.angle_alpha   90.00
_cell.angle_beta   90.00
_cell.angle_gamma   90.00
#
_symmetry.space_group_name_H-M   'P 1'
#
loop_
_entity.id
_entity.type
_entity.pdbx_description
1 polymer ?
#
loop_
_entity_poly.entity_id
_entity_poly.type
_entity_poly.pdbx_seq_one_letter_code
_entity_poly.pdbx_strand_id
1 'polypeptide(L)'
;ADKKPTSGPKAPHLLDQLLRTFSDYPLINASRVADGDKPVCFERAILGTSANSFPHMALLHQMMRNIVGYAPPPPLPPRPRALFISRNHKSVIRGRKIANEADVVAKVNATLLELTGDPLQYVQMETLKYKEQVALAMRTNIMISPHGGGVANCIWMAKGSVMVEFVAPVGKTLLNMYHSMCGKSGVKHISFLADPDPADANAQLSNPRLFSNMVVPPAKIAEYVGKAVEHFNAARAKQKKSPKAAADDSAG
;
A
#
# COMPACT_ATOMS: atom_id res chain seq x y z
N ALA A 1 32.66 2.23 -11.07
CA ALA A 1 31.92 1.38 -10.11
C ALA A 1 30.75 2.19 -9.56
N ASP A 2 29.54 1.78 -9.91
CA ASP A 2 28.30 2.52 -9.68
C ASP A 2 27.84 2.37 -8.22
N LYS A 3 27.99 3.43 -7.41
CA LYS A 3 27.60 3.44 -5.99
C LYS A 3 26.08 3.63 -5.87
N LYS A 4 25.32 2.57 -6.06
CA LYS A 4 23.88 2.57 -5.77
C LYS A 4 23.64 2.91 -4.28
N PRO A 5 22.71 3.82 -3.95
CA PRO A 5 22.23 3.99 -2.58
C PRO A 5 21.53 2.70 -2.13
N THR A 6 21.97 2.12 -1.02
CA THR A 6 21.45 0.86 -0.44
C THR A 6 20.13 1.02 0.31
N SER A 7 19.64 2.25 0.43
CA SER A 7 18.31 2.57 0.92
C SER A 7 17.72 3.68 0.06
N GLY A 8 16.42 3.58 -0.24
CA GLY A 8 15.68 4.73 -0.76
C GLY A 8 15.80 5.92 0.22
N PRO A 9 15.53 7.16 -0.21
CA PRO A 9 15.47 8.28 0.71
C PRO A 9 14.58 7.88 1.89
N LYS A 10 15.11 7.99 3.12
CA LYS A 10 14.29 7.81 4.33
C LYS A 10 13.03 8.66 4.13
N ALA A 11 11.84 8.13 4.44
CA ALA A 11 10.58 8.81 4.20
C ALA A 11 10.58 10.34 4.52
N PRO A 12 11.31 10.83 5.56
CA PRO A 12 11.48 12.27 5.80
C PRO A 12 12.19 13.06 4.68
N HIS A 13 13.21 12.51 4.00
CA HIS A 13 13.94 13.21 2.94
C HIS A 13 13.18 13.27 1.61
N LEU A 14 12.44 12.21 1.27
CA LEU A 14 11.54 12.24 0.13
C LEU A 14 10.44 13.28 0.38
N LEU A 15 9.96 13.37 1.62
CA LEU A 15 8.97 14.36 2.04
C LEU A 15 9.52 15.79 2.02
N ASP A 16 10.74 16.04 2.51
CA ASP A 16 11.38 17.36 2.42
C ASP A 16 11.54 17.81 0.96
N GLN A 17 11.87 16.90 0.03
CA GLN A 17 11.93 17.21 -1.41
C GLN A 17 10.54 17.51 -2.00
N LEU A 18 9.53 16.71 -1.64
CA LEU A 18 8.17 16.90 -2.11
C LEU A 18 7.57 18.21 -1.60
N LEU A 19 7.74 18.52 -0.32
CA LEU A 19 7.23 19.75 0.27
C LEU A 19 7.88 21.00 -0.32
N ARG A 20 9.20 20.97 -0.60
CA ARG A 20 9.92 22.09 -1.24
C ARG A 20 9.51 22.35 -2.69
N THR A 21 8.97 21.34 -3.37
CA THR A 21 8.57 21.46 -4.78
C THR A 21 7.16 22.05 -4.91
N PHE A 22 6.33 21.99 -3.86
CA PHE A 22 4.89 22.28 -3.94
C PHE A 22 4.38 23.28 -2.90
N SER A 23 5.26 24.03 -2.23
CA SER A 23 4.85 25.06 -1.28
C SER A 23 5.84 26.22 -1.21
N ASP A 24 5.32 27.44 -1.28
CA ASP A 24 6.05 28.69 -0.98
C ASP A 24 5.97 29.05 0.51
N TYR A 25 5.27 28.26 1.33
CA TYR A 25 5.21 28.49 2.77
C TYR A 25 6.53 28.10 3.44
N PRO A 26 6.95 28.81 4.50
CA PRO A 26 8.14 28.46 5.27
C PRO A 26 7.95 27.07 5.89
N LEU A 27 8.61 26.09 5.28
CA LEU A 27 8.62 24.71 5.76
C LEU A 27 9.44 24.62 7.04
N ILE A 28 8.81 24.14 8.10
CA ILE A 28 9.56 23.57 9.23
C ILE A 28 10.26 22.34 8.68
N ASN A 29 11.56 22.47 8.47
CA ASN A 29 12.43 21.42 7.95
C ASN A 29 12.21 20.15 8.77
N ALA A 30 11.63 19.08 8.20
CA ALA A 30 11.25 17.89 8.97
C ALA A 30 12.49 17.22 9.59
N SER A 31 13.64 17.38 8.93
CA SER A 31 14.96 17.01 9.44
C SER A 31 15.45 17.83 10.66
N ARG A 32 14.93 19.03 10.90
CA ARG A 32 15.22 19.85 12.11
C ARG A 32 14.30 19.55 13.31
N VAL A 33 13.14 18.94 13.08
CA VAL A 33 12.23 18.54 14.18
C VAL A 33 12.67 17.20 14.81
N ALA A 34 13.65 16.54 14.20
CA ALA A 34 14.26 15.30 14.69
C ALA A 34 15.38 15.53 15.72
N ASP A 35 15.57 16.75 16.23
CA ASP A 35 16.45 16.98 17.39
C ASP A 35 15.77 16.45 18.66
N GLY A 36 16.34 15.37 19.19
CA GLY A 36 15.97 14.76 20.48
C GLY A 36 15.02 13.57 20.39
N ASP A 37 15.58 12.36 20.27
CA ASP A 37 15.09 11.00 20.61
C ASP A 37 13.61 10.60 20.42
N LYS A 38 12.77 11.42 19.80
CA LYS A 38 11.36 11.15 19.57
C LYS A 38 11.11 11.06 18.08
N PRO A 39 10.66 9.89 17.57
CA PRO A 39 10.28 9.77 16.17
C PRO A 39 9.09 10.70 15.91
N VAL A 40 9.28 11.66 15.01
CA VAL A 40 8.20 12.52 14.52
C VAL A 40 7.25 11.63 13.72
N CYS A 41 6.09 11.33 14.30
CA CYS A 41 5.05 10.55 13.63
C CYS A 41 4.55 11.33 12.40
N PHE A 42 4.27 10.57 11.35
CA PHE A 42 3.80 10.96 10.01
C PHE A 42 2.65 12.00 10.00
N GLU A 43 1.94 12.14 11.12
CA GLU A 43 0.81 13.06 11.30
C GLU A 43 1.20 14.55 11.34
N ARG A 44 2.45 14.90 11.73
CA ARG A 44 2.81 16.32 11.94
C ARG A 44 3.52 17.01 10.76
N ALA A 45 4.10 16.26 9.84
CA ALA A 45 4.72 16.86 8.64
C ALA A 45 3.67 17.29 7.57
N ILE A 46 2.40 16.94 7.81
CA ILE A 46 1.22 17.42 7.10
C ILE A 46 0.45 18.35 8.06
N LEU A 47 1.06 19.46 8.50
CA LEU A 47 0.36 20.50 9.26
C LEU A 47 0.67 21.83 8.55
N GLY A 48 -0.27 22.52 7.91
CA GLY A 48 -1.61 22.84 8.42
C GLY A 48 -2.70 22.94 7.36
N THR A 49 -2.76 21.99 6.43
CA THR A 49 -4.06 21.60 5.87
C THR A 49 -4.38 20.25 6.45
N SER A 50 -5.58 20.07 7.00
CA SER A 50 -6.00 18.71 7.39
C SER A 50 -5.77 17.82 6.16
N ALA A 51 -5.24 16.62 6.33
CA ALA A 51 -5.10 15.67 5.22
C ALA A 51 -6.45 15.38 4.51
N ASN A 52 -7.57 15.92 5.00
CA ASN A 52 -8.91 15.84 4.43
C ASN A 52 -9.22 16.98 3.43
N SER A 53 -8.52 18.10 3.46
CA SER A 53 -8.82 19.29 2.62
C SER A 53 -7.76 19.62 1.57
N PHE A 54 -6.62 18.93 1.59
CA PHE A 54 -5.60 19.06 0.56
C PHE A 54 -6.04 18.30 -0.71
N PRO A 55 -5.85 18.85 -1.94
CA PRO A 55 -6.17 18.18 -3.20
C PRO A 55 -5.17 17.05 -3.49
N HIS A 56 -5.18 16.04 -2.63
CA HIS A 56 -4.24 14.92 -2.58
C HIS A 56 -4.12 14.21 -3.94
N MET A 57 -5.23 14.12 -4.69
CA MET A 57 -5.25 13.50 -6.01
C MET A 57 -4.51 14.30 -7.07
N ALA A 58 -4.58 15.64 -7.05
CA ALA A 58 -3.87 16.49 -8.00
C ALA A 58 -2.35 16.40 -7.80
N LEU A 59 -1.91 16.46 -6.54
CA LEU A 59 -0.50 16.25 -6.18
C LEU A 59 -0.03 14.84 -6.55
N LEU A 60 -0.82 13.82 -6.23
CA LEU A 60 -0.52 12.44 -6.60
C LEU A 60 -0.36 12.28 -8.12
N HIS A 61 -1.29 12.83 -8.92
CA HIS A 61 -1.21 12.81 -10.38
C HIS A 61 0.05 13.52 -10.89
N GLN A 62 0.42 14.66 -10.31
CA GLN A 62 1.65 15.37 -10.65
C GLN A 62 2.89 14.56 -10.27
N MET A 63 2.91 13.94 -9.10
CA MET A 63 3.98 13.03 -8.69
C MET A 63 4.10 11.82 -9.62
N MET A 64 2.98 11.22 -10.04
CA MET A 64 2.97 10.11 -11.00
C MET A 64 3.59 10.54 -12.34
N ARG A 65 3.20 11.70 -12.87
CA ARG A 65 3.83 12.29 -14.06
C ARG A 65 5.33 12.46 -13.87
N ASN A 66 5.77 12.99 -12.74
CA ASN A 66 7.19 13.27 -12.50
C ASN A 66 8.04 12.02 -12.25
N ILE A 67 7.53 11.02 -11.53
CA ILE A 67 8.30 9.82 -11.13
C ILE A 67 8.37 8.82 -12.29
N VAL A 68 7.24 8.54 -12.93
CA VAL A 68 7.13 7.48 -13.95
C VAL A 68 6.80 7.98 -15.35
N GLY A 69 6.62 9.29 -15.55
CA GLY A 69 6.27 9.84 -16.86
C GLY A 69 4.85 9.52 -17.30
N TYR A 70 3.96 9.19 -16.36
CA TYR A 70 2.69 8.52 -16.68
C TYR A 70 1.49 9.46 -16.58
N ALA A 71 0.55 9.31 -17.51
CA ALA A 71 -0.76 9.98 -17.55
C ALA A 71 -1.69 9.42 -16.44
N PRO A 72 -2.95 9.88 -16.25
CA PRO A 72 -3.81 9.30 -15.22
C PRO A 72 -3.95 7.77 -15.38
N PRO A 73 -4.10 7.01 -14.28
CA PRO A 73 -4.18 5.55 -14.35
C PRO A 73 -5.34 5.13 -15.26
N PRO A 74 -5.13 4.13 -16.14
CA PRO A 74 -6.15 3.71 -17.09
C PRO A 74 -7.40 3.17 -16.39
N PRO A 75 -8.56 3.15 -17.08
CA PRO A 75 -9.76 2.48 -16.58
C PRO A 75 -9.48 1.05 -16.11
N LEU A 76 -10.31 0.54 -15.21
CA LEU A 76 -10.11 -0.81 -14.68
C LEU A 76 -10.22 -1.86 -15.81
N PRO A 77 -9.26 -2.80 -15.91
CA PRO A 77 -9.26 -3.79 -16.98
C PRO A 77 -10.39 -4.83 -16.85
N PRO A 78 -10.69 -5.60 -17.91
CA PRO A 78 -11.63 -6.72 -17.86
C PRO A 78 -11.22 -7.86 -16.93
N ARG A 79 -9.93 -7.98 -16.59
CA ARG A 79 -9.42 -8.94 -15.61
C ARG A 79 -8.43 -8.23 -14.68
N PRO A 80 -8.57 -8.38 -13.34
CA PRO A 80 -7.71 -7.67 -12.41
C PRO A 80 -6.29 -8.22 -12.44
N ARG A 81 -5.29 -7.33 -12.35
CA ARG A 81 -3.91 -7.73 -12.06
C ARG A 81 -3.74 -7.80 -10.54
N ALA A 82 -3.53 -9.00 -10.02
CA ALA A 82 -3.40 -9.25 -8.59
C ALA A 82 -1.93 -9.39 -8.17
N LEU A 83 -1.57 -8.77 -7.05
CA LEU A 83 -0.23 -8.73 -6.49
C LEU A 83 -0.25 -9.16 -5.03
N PHE A 84 0.60 -10.12 -4.66
CA PHE A 84 0.89 -10.46 -3.28
C PHE A 84 2.28 -9.94 -2.91
N ILE A 85 2.36 -9.17 -1.83
CA ILE A 85 3.61 -8.62 -1.33
C ILE A 85 4.09 -9.46 -0.16
N SER A 86 5.20 -10.16 -0.38
CA SER A 86 5.93 -10.88 0.66
C SER A 86 6.77 -9.94 1.52
N ARG A 87 6.93 -10.35 2.77
CA ARG A 87 7.90 -9.78 3.72
C ARG A 87 8.94 -10.79 4.18
N ASN A 88 8.92 -12.01 3.64
CA ASN A 88 9.82 -13.10 4.01
C ASN A 88 11.10 -13.08 3.17
N HIS A 89 11.72 -11.90 3.01
CA HIS A 89 13.03 -11.80 2.37
C HIS A 89 14.15 -11.68 3.42
N LYS A 90 15.33 -12.19 3.09
CA LYS A 90 16.52 -12.15 3.97
C LYS A 90 16.96 -10.72 4.33
N SER A 91 16.67 -9.72 3.48
CA SER A 91 16.99 -8.32 3.79
C SER A 91 15.99 -7.67 4.76
N VAL A 92 14.85 -8.31 5.02
CA VAL A 92 13.89 -7.84 6.01
C VAL A 92 14.34 -8.32 7.38
N ILE A 93 15.22 -7.52 7.98
CA ILE A 93 15.77 -7.77 9.33
C ILE A 93 14.76 -7.35 10.41
N ARG A 94 13.93 -6.33 10.11
CA ARG A 94 12.88 -5.82 11.00
C ARG A 94 11.53 -5.85 10.28
N GLY A 95 10.54 -6.44 10.92
CA GLY A 95 9.18 -6.52 10.39
C GLY A 95 8.51 -7.84 10.65
N ARG A 96 7.20 -7.85 10.43
CA ARG A 96 6.36 -9.02 10.65
C ARG A 96 6.48 -9.96 9.46
N LYS A 97 6.89 -11.21 9.70
CA LYS A 97 6.89 -12.27 8.69
C LYS A 97 5.61 -13.07 8.75
N ILE A 98 5.33 -13.80 7.67
CA ILE A 98 4.21 -14.73 7.60
C ILE A 98 4.78 -16.13 7.75
N ALA A 99 4.53 -16.78 8.90
CA ALA A 99 5.13 -18.07 9.23
C ALA A 99 4.75 -19.16 8.22
N ASN A 100 3.50 -19.13 7.73
CA ASN A 100 2.94 -20.07 6.77
C ASN A 100 2.75 -19.47 5.36
N GLU A 101 3.67 -18.58 4.92
CA GLU A 101 3.51 -17.84 3.67
C GLU A 101 3.34 -18.73 2.43
N ALA A 102 4.05 -19.87 2.37
CA ALA A 102 3.96 -20.78 1.23
C ALA A 102 2.52 -21.27 1.01
N ASP A 103 1.84 -21.69 2.08
CA ASP A 103 0.45 -22.15 2.04
C ASP A 103 -0.51 -21.02 1.65
N VAL A 104 -0.26 -19.82 2.18
CA VAL A 104 -1.04 -18.61 1.90
C VAL A 104 -0.94 -18.25 0.43
N VAL A 105 0.28 -18.16 -0.12
CA VAL A 105 0.51 -17.81 -1.52
C VAL A 105 -0.09 -18.86 -2.45
N ALA A 106 0.09 -20.15 -2.14
CA ALA A 106 -0.51 -21.23 -2.92
C ALA A 106 -2.05 -21.12 -2.94
N LYS A 107 -2.67 -20.89 -1.78
CA LYS A 107 -4.13 -20.76 -1.69
C LYS A 107 -4.65 -19.51 -2.38
N VAL A 108 -3.97 -18.37 -2.24
CA VAL A 108 -4.34 -17.11 -2.92
C VAL A 108 -4.23 -17.28 -4.43
N ASN A 109 -3.14 -17.87 -4.93
CA ASN A 109 -2.93 -18.10 -6.36
C ASN A 109 -4.01 -19.02 -6.95
N ALA A 110 -4.31 -20.14 -6.28
CA ALA A 110 -5.37 -21.04 -6.71
C ALA A 110 -6.74 -20.34 -6.76
N THR A 111 -7.08 -19.58 -5.72
CA THR A 111 -8.36 -18.84 -5.63
C THR A 111 -8.47 -17.76 -6.71
N LEU A 112 -7.39 -17.00 -6.98
CA LEU A 112 -7.39 -15.99 -8.04
C LEU A 112 -7.49 -16.60 -9.42
N LEU A 113 -6.78 -17.69 -9.67
CA LEU A 113 -6.82 -18.38 -10.95
C LEU A 113 -8.24 -18.90 -11.24
N GLU A 114 -8.92 -19.46 -10.24
CA GLU A 114 -10.32 -19.89 -10.32
C GLU A 114 -11.27 -18.71 -10.60
N LEU A 115 -11.13 -17.60 -9.87
CA LEU A 115 -12.07 -16.47 -9.96
C LEU A 115 -11.84 -15.54 -11.16
N THR A 116 -10.61 -15.49 -11.69
CA THR A 116 -10.20 -14.45 -12.66
C THR A 116 -9.56 -15.00 -13.92
N GLY A 117 -9.12 -16.26 -13.91
CA GLY A 117 -8.37 -16.88 -15.00
C GLY A 117 -6.91 -16.42 -15.11
N ASP A 118 -6.44 -15.53 -14.22
CA ASP A 118 -5.07 -15.01 -14.22
C ASP A 118 -4.33 -15.40 -12.93
N PRO A 119 -3.02 -15.69 -13.01
CA PRO A 119 -2.23 -16.05 -11.84
C PRO A 119 -1.91 -14.85 -10.96
N LEU A 120 -1.60 -15.13 -9.70
CA LEU A 120 -1.09 -14.15 -8.75
C LEU A 120 0.34 -13.74 -9.13
N GLN A 121 0.61 -12.43 -9.16
CA GLN A 121 1.98 -11.94 -9.15
C GLN A 121 2.49 -11.92 -7.71
N TYR A 122 3.61 -12.60 -7.44
CA TYR A 122 4.31 -12.55 -6.16
C TYR A 122 5.48 -11.57 -6.22
N VAL A 123 5.66 -10.73 -5.19
CA VAL A 123 6.74 -9.75 -5.15
C VAL A 123 7.29 -9.53 -3.75
N GLN A 124 8.57 -9.17 -3.68
CA GLN A 124 9.22 -8.61 -2.50
C GLN A 124 9.54 -7.15 -2.79
N MET A 125 8.76 -6.21 -2.25
CA MET A 125 8.89 -4.79 -2.62
C MET A 125 10.27 -4.21 -2.27
N GLU A 126 10.92 -4.73 -1.22
CA GLU A 126 12.27 -4.36 -0.79
C GLU A 126 13.37 -4.67 -1.80
N THR A 127 13.13 -5.55 -2.78
CA THR A 127 14.09 -5.85 -3.84
C THR A 127 13.93 -4.91 -5.04
N LEU A 128 12.90 -4.06 -5.04
CA LEU A 128 12.59 -3.13 -6.11
C LEU A 128 13.07 -1.71 -5.75
N LYS A 129 13.56 -0.99 -6.76
CA LYS A 129 13.77 0.46 -6.65
C LYS A 129 12.43 1.16 -6.48
N TYR A 130 12.44 2.33 -5.86
CA TYR A 130 11.22 3.10 -5.60
C TYR A 130 10.36 3.33 -6.87
N LYS A 131 10.98 3.73 -7.99
CA LYS A 131 10.28 3.92 -9.26
C LYS A 131 9.61 2.63 -9.76
N GLU A 132 10.23 1.47 -9.52
CA GLU A 132 9.69 0.16 -9.89
C GLU A 132 8.52 -0.23 -8.97
N GLN A 133 8.60 0.08 -7.67
CA GLN A 133 7.48 -0.12 -6.72
C GLN A 133 6.26 0.71 -7.14
N VAL A 134 6.45 1.99 -7.46
CA VAL A 134 5.38 2.88 -7.93
C VAL A 134 4.78 2.35 -9.23
N ALA A 135 5.61 2.02 -10.23
CA ALA A 135 5.13 1.49 -11.50
C ALA A 135 4.37 0.17 -11.35
N LEU A 136 4.80 -0.71 -10.44
CA LEU A 136 4.12 -1.95 -10.10
C LEU A 136 2.77 -1.70 -9.43
N ALA A 137 2.71 -0.80 -8.46
CA ALA A 137 1.48 -0.43 -7.78
C ALA A 137 0.45 0.18 -8.75
N MET A 138 0.90 1.04 -9.67
CA MET A 138 0.03 1.66 -10.68
C MET A 138 -0.65 0.66 -11.62
N ARG A 139 0.01 -0.47 -11.91
CA ARG A 139 -0.58 -1.54 -12.71
C ARG A 139 -1.37 -2.54 -11.88
N THR A 140 -1.30 -2.49 -10.56
CA THR A 140 -1.99 -3.44 -9.69
C THR A 140 -3.44 -3.03 -9.46
N ASN A 141 -4.36 -3.98 -9.51
CA ASN A 141 -5.79 -3.77 -9.27
C ASN A 141 -6.30 -4.44 -8.00
N ILE A 142 -5.65 -5.53 -7.59
CA ILE A 142 -5.87 -6.18 -6.31
C ILE A 142 -4.50 -6.32 -5.65
N MET A 143 -4.24 -5.60 -4.57
CA MET A 143 -2.99 -5.68 -3.82
C MET A 143 -3.25 -6.39 -2.50
N ILE A 144 -2.48 -7.44 -2.21
CA ILE A 144 -2.62 -8.31 -1.04
C ILE A 144 -1.31 -8.23 -0.26
N SER A 145 -1.35 -7.83 1.00
CA SER A 145 -0.12 -7.57 1.76
C SER A 145 -0.34 -7.64 3.27
N PRO A 146 0.69 -8.07 4.05
CA PRO A 146 0.67 -7.87 5.49
C PRO A 146 0.68 -6.38 5.85
N HIS A 147 0.19 -6.01 7.03
CA HIS A 147 0.35 -4.67 7.57
C HIS A 147 1.84 -4.27 7.58
N GLY A 148 2.15 -3.10 7.00
CA GLY A 148 3.53 -2.63 6.80
C GLY A 148 4.25 -3.24 5.59
N GLY A 149 3.65 -4.17 4.85
CA GLY A 149 4.17 -4.78 3.62
C GLY A 149 4.01 -3.94 2.36
N GLY A 150 4.11 -2.61 2.46
CA GLY A 150 3.94 -1.72 1.31
C GLY A 150 2.49 -1.30 1.04
N VAL A 151 1.60 -1.40 2.04
CA VAL A 151 0.20 -0.93 2.01
C VAL A 151 0.07 0.52 1.53
N ALA A 152 1.04 1.38 1.89
CA ALA A 152 1.09 2.76 1.44
C ALA A 152 1.13 2.91 -0.09
N ASN A 153 1.55 1.88 -0.84
CA ASN A 153 1.53 1.91 -2.29
C ASN A 153 0.11 1.88 -2.87
N CYS A 154 -0.94 1.67 -2.06
CA CYS A 154 -2.31 1.76 -2.54
C CYS A 154 -2.64 3.14 -3.11
N ILE A 155 -1.94 4.19 -2.70
CA ILE A 155 -2.14 5.54 -3.24
C ILE A 155 -1.87 5.61 -4.75
N TRP A 156 -1.02 4.74 -5.28
CA TRP A 156 -0.65 4.73 -6.69
C TRP A 156 -1.59 3.87 -7.55
N MET A 157 -2.45 3.07 -6.94
CA MET A 157 -3.35 2.16 -7.66
C MET A 157 -4.50 2.92 -8.32
N ALA A 158 -5.07 2.36 -9.39
CA ALA A 158 -6.19 2.96 -10.09
C ALA A 158 -7.45 3.04 -9.20
N LYS A 159 -8.25 4.10 -9.33
CA LYS A 159 -9.55 4.23 -8.65
C LYS A 159 -10.44 3.01 -8.94
N GLY A 160 -11.02 2.45 -7.88
CA GLY A 160 -11.83 1.23 -7.91
C GLY A 160 -11.03 -0.07 -7.77
N SER A 161 -9.70 0.02 -7.64
CA SER A 161 -8.86 -1.10 -7.22
C SER A 161 -9.12 -1.47 -5.75
N VAL A 162 -8.59 -2.60 -5.31
CA VAL A 162 -8.80 -3.14 -3.95
C VAL A 162 -7.47 -3.45 -3.27
N MET A 163 -7.38 -3.08 -1.99
CA MET A 163 -6.29 -3.42 -1.09
C MET A 163 -6.82 -4.40 -0.04
N VAL A 164 -6.19 -5.57 0.06
CA VAL A 164 -6.42 -6.59 1.08
C VAL A 164 -5.25 -6.56 2.06
N GLU A 165 -5.50 -6.10 3.27
CA GLU A 165 -4.51 -6.04 4.34
C GLU A 165 -4.79 -7.07 5.42
N PHE A 166 -3.80 -7.86 5.79
CA PHE A 166 -3.89 -8.71 6.98
C PHE A 166 -2.94 -8.23 8.07
N VAL A 167 -3.48 -8.13 9.28
CA VAL A 167 -2.87 -7.42 10.40
C VAL A 167 -2.49 -8.43 11.47
N ALA A 168 -1.25 -8.39 11.97
CA ALA A 168 -0.89 -9.30 13.07
C ALA A 168 -1.68 -8.96 14.34
N PRO A 169 -2.01 -9.96 15.17
CA PRO A 169 -2.93 -9.81 16.30
C PRO A 169 -2.36 -9.00 17.46
N VAL A 170 -1.04 -8.81 17.51
CA VAL A 170 -0.34 -8.11 18.59
C VAL A 170 0.31 -6.83 18.08
N GLY A 171 0.44 -5.84 18.96
CA GLY A 171 1.09 -4.55 18.71
C GLY A 171 0.16 -3.50 18.11
N LYS A 172 0.49 -2.21 18.32
CA LYS A 172 -0.32 -1.11 17.78
C LYS A 172 -0.08 -0.98 16.27
N THR A 173 -1.16 -1.01 15.50
CA THR A 173 -1.12 -0.87 14.03
C THR A 173 -1.88 0.38 13.60
N LEU A 174 -1.40 1.04 12.54
CA LEU A 174 -2.04 2.25 12.00
C LEU A 174 -3.13 1.90 10.99
N LEU A 175 -4.04 1.00 11.35
CA LEU A 175 -5.04 0.45 10.42
C LEU A 175 -5.96 1.54 9.84
N ASN A 176 -6.44 2.45 10.69
CA ASN A 176 -7.31 3.55 10.28
C ASN A 176 -6.63 4.52 9.32
N MET A 177 -5.31 4.71 9.45
CA MET A 177 -4.52 5.56 8.56
C MET A 177 -4.52 4.98 7.15
N TYR A 178 -4.22 3.68 6.99
CA TYR A 178 -4.22 3.04 5.67
C TYR A 178 -5.61 2.92 5.06
N HIS A 179 -6.64 2.67 5.88
CA HIS A 179 -8.02 2.71 5.42
C HIS A 179 -8.39 4.08 4.83
N SER A 180 -8.08 5.17 5.54
CA SER A 180 -8.33 6.54 5.06
C SER A 180 -7.52 6.86 3.81
N MET A 181 -6.24 6.48 3.79
CA MET A 181 -5.33 6.70 2.67
C MET A 181 -5.84 6.04 1.38
N CYS A 182 -6.15 4.75 1.43
CA CYS A 182 -6.67 4.05 0.25
C CYS A 182 -8.04 4.60 -0.16
N GLY A 183 -8.93 4.87 0.81
CA GLY A 183 -10.26 5.42 0.54
C GLY A 183 -10.22 6.77 -0.20
N LYS A 184 -9.31 7.68 0.21
CA LYS A 184 -9.10 8.97 -0.47
C LYS A 184 -8.54 8.84 -1.87
N SER A 185 -7.75 7.79 -2.14
CA SER A 185 -7.29 7.44 -3.50
C SER A 185 -8.34 6.69 -4.32
N GLY A 186 -9.55 6.48 -3.78
CA GLY A 186 -10.61 5.73 -4.44
C GLY A 186 -10.35 4.23 -4.51
N VAL A 187 -9.43 3.70 -3.70
CA VAL A 187 -9.11 2.28 -3.55
C VAL A 187 -9.90 1.72 -2.39
N LYS A 188 -10.60 0.60 -2.60
CA LYS A 188 -11.33 -0.09 -1.54
C LYS A 188 -10.33 -0.79 -0.62
N HIS A 189 -10.31 -0.43 0.66
CA HIS A 189 -9.52 -1.15 1.65
C HIS A 189 -10.40 -2.14 2.42
N ILE A 190 -9.97 -3.41 2.45
CA ILE A 190 -10.54 -4.45 3.30
C ILE A 190 -9.42 -5.11 4.10
N SER A 191 -9.70 -5.42 5.37
CA SER A 191 -8.69 -6.00 6.25
C SER A 191 -9.24 -7.03 7.21
N PHE A 192 -8.33 -7.86 7.74
CA PHE A 192 -8.62 -8.80 8.82
C PHE A 192 -7.44 -9.02 9.74
N LEU A 193 -7.73 -9.51 10.95
CA LEU A 193 -6.74 -9.94 11.91
C LEU A 193 -6.25 -11.36 11.57
N ALA A 194 -4.93 -11.51 11.44
CA ALA A 194 -4.25 -12.80 11.34
C ALA A 194 -4.10 -13.45 12.72
N ASP A 195 -3.71 -14.71 12.74
CA ASP A 195 -3.48 -15.48 13.95
C ASP A 195 -2.04 -15.26 14.48
N PRO A 196 -1.81 -15.41 15.79
CA PRO A 196 -0.49 -15.22 16.35
C PRO A 196 0.45 -16.33 15.88
N ASP A 197 1.71 -16.00 15.63
CA ASP A 197 2.73 -17.02 15.45
C ASP A 197 2.93 -17.77 16.79
N PRO A 198 2.76 -19.11 16.84
CA PRO A 198 3.01 -19.88 18.06
C PRO A 198 4.44 -19.67 18.61
N ALA A 199 5.41 -19.37 17.75
CA ALA A 199 6.78 -19.04 18.18
C ALA A 199 6.84 -17.73 18.99
N ASP A 200 5.86 -16.85 18.85
CA ASP A 200 5.74 -15.58 19.57
C ASP A 200 4.86 -15.68 20.83
N ALA A 201 4.38 -16.87 21.21
CA ALA A 201 3.47 -17.06 22.36
C ALA A 201 4.04 -16.56 23.70
N ASN A 202 5.37 -16.47 23.82
CA ASN A 202 6.06 -15.97 25.00
C ASN A 202 6.49 -14.49 24.90
N ALA A 203 6.25 -13.83 23.76
CA ALA A 203 6.60 -12.44 23.59
C ALA A 203 5.66 -11.54 24.42
N GLN A 204 6.22 -10.72 25.29
CA GLN A 204 5.45 -9.82 26.17
C GLN A 204 4.45 -8.97 25.37
N LEU A 205 3.16 -9.25 25.55
CA LEU A 205 2.01 -8.52 24.98
C LEU A 205 2.00 -7.02 25.33
N SER A 206 2.80 -6.62 26.33
CA SER A 206 2.92 -5.23 26.78
C SER A 206 3.79 -4.35 25.89
N ASN A 207 4.56 -4.91 24.94
CA ASN A 207 5.39 -4.09 24.04
C ASN A 207 4.56 -3.56 22.85
N PRO A 208 4.23 -2.25 22.80
CA PRO A 208 3.40 -1.69 21.74
C PRO A 208 4.07 -1.70 20.36
N ARG A 209 5.39 -1.91 20.30
CA ARG A 209 6.21 -1.98 19.07
C ARG A 209 6.58 -3.41 18.69
N LEU A 210 5.90 -4.42 19.23
CA LEU A 210 6.21 -5.81 18.90
C LEU A 210 5.95 -6.05 17.39
N PHE A 211 7.03 -6.37 16.68
CA PHE A 211 6.98 -6.89 15.31
C PHE A 211 6.80 -8.41 15.38
N SER A 212 5.66 -8.85 15.90
CA SER A 212 5.31 -10.27 15.94
C SER A 212 5.03 -10.77 14.52
N ASN A 213 5.54 -11.96 14.23
CA ASN A 213 5.16 -12.71 13.04
C ASN A 213 3.68 -13.09 13.12
N MET A 214 3.14 -13.58 12.02
CA MET A 214 1.75 -13.96 11.95
C MET A 214 1.56 -15.26 11.19
N VAL A 215 0.49 -15.96 11.54
CA VAL A 215 -0.06 -17.07 10.78
C VAL A 215 -1.32 -16.57 10.09
N VAL A 216 -1.41 -16.74 8.78
CA VAL A 216 -2.58 -16.31 8.00
C VAL A 216 -3.39 -17.55 7.63
N PRO A 217 -4.63 -17.71 8.10
CA PRO A 217 -5.43 -18.87 7.76
C PRO A 217 -5.74 -18.92 6.25
N PRO A 218 -5.39 -20.00 5.53
CA PRO A 218 -5.62 -20.09 4.08
C PRO A 218 -7.08 -19.90 3.68
N ALA A 219 -8.04 -20.41 4.46
CA ALA A 219 -9.47 -20.22 4.20
C ALA A 219 -9.89 -18.73 4.32
N LYS A 220 -9.37 -18.03 5.33
CA LYS A 220 -9.71 -16.63 5.59
C LYS A 220 -9.15 -15.70 4.53
N ILE A 221 -7.89 -15.91 4.10
CA ILE A 221 -7.34 -15.10 3.00
C ILE A 221 -8.08 -15.36 1.69
N ALA A 222 -8.48 -16.61 1.41
CA ALA A 222 -9.28 -16.94 0.22
C ALA A 222 -10.64 -16.22 0.22
N GLU A 223 -11.33 -16.18 1.36
CA GLU A 223 -12.57 -15.41 1.53
C GLU A 223 -12.37 -13.93 1.18
N TYR A 224 -11.31 -13.31 1.69
CA TYR A 224 -11.01 -11.90 1.44
C TYR A 224 -10.58 -11.63 -0.01
N VAL A 225 -9.90 -12.58 -0.64
CA VAL A 225 -9.61 -12.53 -2.09
C VAL A 225 -10.92 -12.55 -2.89
N GLY A 226 -11.87 -13.41 -2.53
CA GLY A 226 -13.21 -13.43 -3.12
C GLY A 226 -13.90 -12.06 -3.04
N LYS A 227 -13.97 -11.49 -1.83
CA LYS A 227 -14.51 -10.13 -1.61
C LYS A 227 -13.78 -9.06 -2.42
N ALA A 228 -12.46 -9.19 -2.60
CA ALA A 228 -11.69 -8.24 -3.39
C ALA A 228 -12.06 -8.29 -4.88
N VAL A 229 -12.23 -9.49 -5.44
CA VAL A 229 -12.68 -9.67 -6.83
C VAL A 229 -14.08 -9.12 -7.02
N GLU A 230 -15.01 -9.37 -6.08
CA GLU A 230 -16.36 -8.79 -6.11
C GLU A 230 -16.35 -7.26 -6.12
N HIS A 231 -15.57 -6.64 -5.22
CA HIS A 231 -15.45 -5.19 -5.15
C HIS A 231 -14.85 -4.60 -6.43
N PHE A 232 -13.82 -5.22 -6.99
CA PHE A 232 -13.21 -4.82 -8.26
C PHE A 232 -14.24 -4.86 -9.40
N ASN A 233 -14.98 -5.98 -9.52
CA ASN A 233 -15.99 -6.15 -10.57
C ASN A 233 -17.12 -5.13 -10.44
N ALA A 234 -17.58 -4.85 -9.21
CA ALA A 234 -18.59 -3.83 -8.95
C ALA A 234 -18.11 -2.43 -9.34
N ALA A 235 -16.87 -2.07 -9.00
CA ALA A 235 -16.29 -0.77 -9.36
C ALA A 235 -16.17 -0.61 -10.89
N ARG A 236 -15.71 -1.66 -11.58
CA ARG A 236 -15.64 -1.67 -13.04
C ARG A 236 -17.02 -1.53 -13.70
N ALA A 237 -18.03 -2.24 -13.19
CA ALA A 237 -19.40 -2.13 -13.70
C ALA A 237 -19.94 -0.71 -13.57
N LYS A 238 -19.62 0.00 -12.47
CA LYS A 238 -19.96 1.42 -12.30
C LYS A 238 -19.25 2.31 -13.32
N GLN A 239 -17.95 2.10 -13.58
CA GLN A 239 -17.20 2.87 -14.58
C GLN A 239 -17.78 2.71 -15.99
N LYS A 240 -18.23 1.50 -16.36
CA LYS A 240 -18.90 1.27 -17.66
C LYS A 240 -20.23 2.01 -17.82
N LYS A 241 -20.96 2.25 -16.73
CA LYS A 241 -22.25 2.96 -16.73
C LYS A 241 -22.12 4.49 -16.72
N SER A 242 -20.91 5.02 -16.48
CA SER A 242 -20.66 6.47 -16.40
C SER A 242 -19.73 6.98 -17.50
N PRO A 243 -19.95 6.68 -18.79
CA PRO A 243 -19.07 7.15 -19.87
C PRO A 243 -19.06 8.69 -20.02
N LYS A 244 -19.99 9.42 -19.39
CA LYS A 244 -20.21 10.85 -19.60
C LYS A 244 -19.33 11.80 -18.79
N ALA A 245 -18.58 11.32 -17.77
CA ALA A 245 -17.78 12.20 -16.90
C ALA A 245 -16.27 12.26 -17.24
N ALA A 246 -15.78 11.35 -18.09
CA ALA A 246 -14.34 11.28 -18.42
C ALA A 246 -13.91 12.26 -19.54
N ALA A 247 -14.86 12.90 -20.22
CA ALA A 247 -14.57 13.90 -21.25
C ALA A 247 -14.28 15.30 -20.69
N ASP A 248 -14.77 15.61 -19.48
CA ASP A 248 -14.66 16.96 -18.91
C ASP A 248 -13.38 17.20 -18.10
N ASP A 249 -12.71 16.14 -17.60
CA ASP A 249 -11.47 16.26 -16.80
C ASP A 249 -10.18 16.36 -17.65
N SER A 250 -10.28 16.28 -18.98
CA SER A 250 -9.15 16.45 -19.92
C SER A 250 -9.03 17.87 -20.51
N ALA A 251 -9.88 18.80 -20.08
CA ALA A 251 -9.94 20.17 -20.59
C ALA A 251 -9.48 21.25 -19.58
N GLY A 252 -8.86 20.87 -18.46
CA GLY A 252 -8.41 21.79 -17.40
C GLY A 252 -6.91 21.70 -17.10
#